data_AF-A0A950CE48-F1
#
_entry.id   AF-A0A950CE48-F1
#
_cell.length_a   1.000
_cell.length_b   1.000
_cell.length_c   1.000
_cell.angle_alpha   90.00
_cell.angle_beta   90.00
_cell.angle_gamma   90.00
#
_symmetry.space_group_name_H-M   'P 1'
#
loop_
_entity.id
_entity.type
_entity.pdbx_description
1 polymer ?
#
loop_
_entity_poly.entity_id
_entity_poly.type
_entity_poly.pdbx_seq_one_letter_code
_entity_poly.pdbx_strand_id
1 'polypeptide(L)'
;MFRGATKITLDDKGRMVMPTRYREQISELAQGKLVVTIDKDQCLLIYPLPEWEATERKLMGLPTLHPTVRRLQRLMVGYATDLPLDGHGRVLLPLELREFAGLGRHGMLIGQGNRFELWDEGRWNERRTAWLANQESPTDLPSELESLSL
;
A
#
# COMPACT_ATOMS: atom_id res chain seq x y z
N MET A 1 2.08 8.66 -11.60
CA MET A 1 1.80 8.86 -10.16
C MET A 1 0.39 8.34 -9.86
N PHE A 2 0.25 7.47 -8.86
CA PHE A 2 -1.00 6.83 -8.48
C PHE A 2 -1.80 7.72 -7.54
N ARG A 3 -3.10 7.89 -7.82
CA ARG A 3 -4.01 8.75 -7.04
C ARG A 3 -5.44 8.22 -7.06
N GLY A 4 -6.20 8.53 -6.01
CA GLY A 4 -7.65 8.30 -5.92
C GLY A 4 -8.02 7.01 -5.19
N ALA A 5 -9.28 6.94 -4.74
CA ALA A 5 -9.85 5.81 -4.02
C ALA A 5 -10.77 5.01 -4.95
N THR A 6 -10.54 3.70 -5.08
CA THR A 6 -11.28 2.83 -6.01
C THR A 6 -11.75 1.58 -5.30
N LYS A 7 -13.06 1.29 -5.38
CA LYS A 7 -13.59 0.00 -4.96
C LYS A 7 -13.10 -1.08 -5.91
N ILE A 8 -12.61 -2.18 -5.36
CA ILE A 8 -12.20 -3.37 -6.12
C ILE A 8 -12.84 -4.62 -5.52
N THR A 9 -12.80 -5.70 -6.28
CA THR A 9 -13.22 -7.02 -5.79
C THR A 9 -12.09 -8.02 -5.95
N LEU A 10 -11.99 -8.92 -4.98
CA LEU A 10 -11.14 -10.10 -5.05
C LEU A 10 -12.01 -11.29 -5.48
N ASP A 11 -11.46 -12.14 -6.34
CA ASP A 11 -12.09 -13.42 -6.66
C ASP A 11 -11.79 -14.49 -5.61
N ASP A 12 -12.38 -15.67 -5.75
CA ASP A 12 -12.25 -16.79 -4.80
C ASP A 12 -10.80 -17.29 -4.67
N LYS A 13 -9.92 -16.94 -5.61
CA LYS A 13 -8.49 -17.28 -5.57
C LYS A 13 -7.65 -16.16 -4.95
N GLY A 14 -8.26 -15.06 -4.52
CA GLY A 14 -7.55 -13.89 -3.99
C GLY A 14 -6.91 -13.03 -5.08
N ARG A 15 -7.37 -13.13 -6.33
CA ARG A 15 -6.89 -12.25 -7.41
C ARG A 15 -7.71 -10.98 -7.44
N MET A 16 -7.03 -9.85 -7.61
CA MET A 16 -7.68 -8.57 -7.91
C MET A 16 -7.31 -8.09 -9.31
N VAL A 17 -8.22 -7.34 -9.91
CA VAL A 17 -7.99 -6.67 -11.20
C VAL A 17 -7.40 -5.28 -10.92
N MET A 18 -6.22 -5.00 -11.45
CA MET A 18 -5.63 -3.66 -11.42
C MET A 18 -6.47 -2.73 -12.32
N PRO A 19 -6.91 -1.55 -11.84
CA PRO A 19 -7.65 -0.60 -12.66
C PRO A 19 -6.90 -0.22 -13.93
N THR A 20 -7.59 -0.23 -15.07
CA THR A 20 -6.99 -0.07 -16.40
C THR A 20 -6.11 1.18 -16.51
N ARG A 21 -6.53 2.29 -15.89
CA ARG A 21 -5.80 3.57 -15.89
C ARG A 21 -4.37 3.51 -15.33
N TYR A 22 -4.02 2.47 -14.58
CA TYR A 22 -2.67 2.32 -14.00
C TYR A 22 -1.81 1.29 -14.72
N ARG A 23 -2.38 0.46 -15.59
CA ARG A 23 -1.67 -0.69 -16.17
C ARG A 23 -0.53 -0.27 -17.07
N GLU A 24 -0.76 0.72 -17.93
CA GLU A 24 0.27 1.28 -18.82
C GLU A 24 1.44 1.85 -18.02
N GLN A 25 1.15 2.70 -17.03
CA GLN A 25 2.18 3.25 -16.15
C GLN A 25 2.99 2.17 -15.39
N ILE A 26 2.34 1.10 -14.91
CA ILE A 26 3.03 -0.01 -14.24
C ILE A 26 3.91 -0.78 -15.25
N SER A 27 3.43 -0.97 -16.47
CA SER A 27 4.16 -1.63 -17.54
C SER A 27 5.41 -0.83 -17.93
N GLU A 28 5.27 0.47 -18.13
CA GLU A 28 6.39 1.36 -18.49
C GLU A 28 7.43 1.43 -17.37
N LEU A 29 6.99 1.57 -16.11
CA LEU A 29 7.89 1.76 -14.97
C LEU A 29 8.59 0.48 -14.55
N ALA A 30 7.89 -0.66 -14.58
CA ALA A 30 8.35 -1.89 -13.91
C ALA A 30 8.11 -3.16 -14.73
N GLN A 31 7.69 -3.05 -16.00
CA GLN A 31 7.39 -4.21 -16.85
C GLN A 31 6.38 -5.18 -16.22
N GLY A 32 5.38 -4.63 -15.52
CA GLY A 32 4.38 -5.42 -14.81
C GLY A 32 4.85 -6.02 -13.48
N LYS A 33 6.10 -5.79 -13.05
CA LYS A 33 6.62 -6.28 -11.77
C LYS A 33 6.18 -5.37 -10.63
N LEU A 34 5.47 -5.94 -9.68
CA LEU A 34 5.06 -5.27 -8.46
C LEU A 34 5.66 -5.99 -7.26
N VAL A 35 5.69 -5.31 -6.12
CA VAL A 35 5.99 -5.88 -4.80
C VAL A 35 4.82 -5.51 -3.90
N VAL A 36 4.34 -6.49 -3.13
CA VAL A 36 3.36 -6.27 -2.07
C VAL A 36 4.01 -6.46 -0.71
N THR A 37 3.62 -5.64 0.27
CA THR A 37 3.99 -5.83 1.67
C THR A 37 2.87 -5.33 2.59
N ILE A 38 3.08 -5.35 3.90
CA ILE A 38 2.15 -4.89 4.93
C ILE A 38 2.48 -3.48 5.42
N ASP A 39 1.44 -2.79 5.91
CA ASP A 39 1.57 -1.55 6.68
C ASP A 39 1.11 -1.74 8.14
N LYS A 40 1.61 -0.89 9.04
CA LYS A 40 1.21 -0.84 10.45
C LYS A 40 -0.28 -0.56 10.65
N ASP A 41 -0.93 0.10 9.69
CA ASP A 41 -2.37 0.36 9.73
C ASP A 41 -3.23 -0.83 9.28
N GLN A 42 -2.60 -2.00 9.10
CA GLN A 42 -3.22 -3.27 8.73
C GLN A 42 -3.85 -3.24 7.32
N CYS A 43 -3.13 -2.67 6.38
CA CYS A 43 -3.42 -2.74 4.95
C CYS A 43 -2.21 -3.32 4.20
N LEU A 44 -2.37 -3.59 2.91
CA LEU A 44 -1.27 -3.96 2.03
C LEU A 44 -0.75 -2.74 1.27
N LEU A 45 0.55 -2.66 1.09
CA LEU A 45 1.19 -1.69 0.22
C LEU A 45 1.61 -2.39 -1.06
N ILE A 46 1.29 -1.82 -2.22
CA ILE A 46 1.66 -2.35 -3.54
C ILE A 46 2.51 -1.32 -4.27
N TYR A 47 3.73 -1.71 -4.60
CA TYR A 47 4.72 -0.86 -5.27
C TYR A 47 5.04 -1.41 -6.65
N PRO A 48 5.28 -0.57 -7.66
CA PRO A 48 6.15 -0.93 -8.77
C PRO A 48 7.55 -1.30 -8.25
N LEU A 49 8.17 -2.33 -8.82
CA LEU A 49 9.46 -2.84 -8.32
C LEU A 49 10.53 -1.75 -8.09
N PRO A 50 10.79 -0.79 -9.00
CA PRO A 50 11.82 0.23 -8.77
C PRO A 50 11.53 1.15 -7.56
N GLU A 51 10.24 1.41 -7.29
CA GLU A 51 9.81 2.22 -6.14
C GLU A 51 9.97 1.46 -4.82
N TRP A 52 9.71 0.15 -4.85
CA TRP A 52 10.02 -0.73 -3.72
C TRP A 52 11.52 -0.76 -3.44
N GLU A 53 12.36 -1.02 -4.46
CA GLU A 53 13.82 -1.09 -4.30
C GLU A 53 14.40 0.21 -3.74
N ALA A 54 13.84 1.37 -4.09
CA ALA A 54 14.22 2.65 -3.49
C ALA A 54 13.82 2.76 -2.01
N THR A 55 12.63 2.27 -1.66
CA THR A 55 12.12 2.26 -0.28
C THR A 55 12.89 1.27 0.60
N GLU A 56 13.12 0.07 0.08
CA GLU A 56 13.87 -1.01 0.74
C GLU A 56 15.30 -0.59 1.06
N ARG A 57 16.01 0.01 0.09
CA ARG A 57 17.38 0.53 0.32
C ARG A 57 17.42 1.55 1.46
N LYS A 58 16.43 2.45 1.53
CA LYS A 58 16.33 3.43 2.63
C LYS A 58 16.08 2.72 3.97
N LEU A 59 15.14 1.79 4.01
CA LEU A 59 14.81 1.03 5.23
C LEU A 59 16.02 0.21 5.73
N MET A 60 16.73 -0.47 4.84
CA MET A 60 17.89 -1.29 5.17
C MET A 60 19.11 -0.46 5.58
N GLY A 61 19.18 0.81 5.16
CA GLY A 61 20.21 1.75 5.60
C GLY A 61 20.01 2.33 7.01
N LEU A 62 18.85 2.11 7.64
CA LEU A 62 18.56 2.68 8.97
C LEU A 62 19.31 1.93 10.10
N PRO A 63 19.73 2.63 11.17
CA PRO A 63 20.41 1.99 12.30
C PRO A 63 19.54 0.94 13.00
N THR A 64 19.97 -0.32 12.93
CA THR A 64 19.23 -1.47 13.48
C THR A 64 19.28 -1.55 15.01
N LEU A 65 20.01 -0.68 15.70
CA LEU A 65 20.02 -0.63 17.17
C LEU A 65 18.69 -0.10 17.73
N HIS A 66 17.94 0.69 16.96
CA HIS A 66 16.64 1.21 17.37
C HIS A 66 15.53 0.14 17.25
N PRO A 67 14.80 -0.22 18.33
CA PRO A 67 13.79 -1.27 18.29
C PRO A 67 12.69 -1.04 17.24
N THR A 68 12.23 0.21 17.08
CA THR A 68 11.24 0.57 16.06
C THR A 68 11.73 0.34 14.64
N VAL A 69 13.01 0.60 14.35
CA VAL A 69 13.60 0.35 13.01
C VAL A 69 13.61 -1.15 12.72
N ARG A 70 14.09 -1.97 13.67
CA ARG A 70 14.07 -3.43 13.50
C ARG A 70 12.66 -3.97 13.28
N ARG A 71 11.67 -3.45 14.03
CA ARG A 71 10.27 -3.84 13.86
C ARG A 71 9.77 -3.48 12.47
N LEU A 72 10.05 -2.27 12.00
CA LEU A 72 9.62 -1.81 10.67
C LEU A 72 10.27 -2.64 9.55
N GLN A 73 11.57 -2.93 9.63
CA GLN A 73 12.26 -3.80 8.67
C GLN A 73 11.65 -5.21 8.65
N ARG A 74 11.40 -5.81 9.82
CA ARG A 74 10.77 -7.15 9.90
C ARG A 74 9.36 -7.18 9.31
N LEU A 75 8.58 -6.13 9.53
CA LEU A 75 7.22 -6.05 9.00
C LEU A 75 7.22 -5.73 7.51
N MET A 76 7.87 -4.66 7.07
CA MET A 76 7.81 -4.24 5.66
C MET A 76 8.70 -5.10 4.75
N VAL A 77 9.96 -5.33 5.10
CA VAL A 77 10.86 -6.10 4.24
C VAL A 77 10.58 -7.60 4.39
N GLY A 78 10.30 -8.06 5.61
CA GLY A 78 10.04 -9.48 5.87
C GLY A 78 8.77 -10.04 5.22
N TYR A 79 7.77 -9.19 4.93
CA TYR A 79 6.54 -9.58 4.23
C TYR A 79 6.54 -9.18 2.74
N ALA A 80 7.60 -8.52 2.26
CA ALA A 80 7.70 -8.12 0.86
C ALA A 80 7.69 -9.34 -0.06
N THR A 81 6.76 -9.36 -1.02
CA THR A 81 6.57 -10.48 -1.96
C THR A 81 6.41 -9.95 -3.38
N ASP A 82 7.12 -10.54 -4.32
CA ASP A 82 7.00 -10.20 -5.75
C ASP A 82 5.64 -10.63 -6.32
N LEU A 83 5.00 -9.72 -7.05
CA LEU A 83 3.71 -9.92 -7.71
C LEU A 83 3.78 -9.52 -9.19
N PRO A 84 3.74 -10.47 -10.13
CA PRO A 84 3.58 -10.13 -11.53
C PRO A 84 2.14 -9.70 -11.82
N LEU A 85 1.98 -8.62 -12.58
CA LEU A 85 0.74 -8.29 -13.25
C LEU A 85 0.56 -9.21 -14.46
N ASP A 86 -0.47 -10.05 -14.47
CA ASP A 86 -0.72 -10.97 -15.58
C ASP A 86 -1.20 -10.24 -16.85
N GLY A 87 -1.27 -10.96 -17.99
CA GLY A 87 -1.71 -10.38 -19.27
C GLY A 87 -3.16 -9.86 -19.28
N HIS A 88 -3.96 -10.20 -18.26
CA HIS A 88 -5.32 -9.67 -18.06
C HIS A 88 -5.36 -8.49 -17.08
N GLY A 89 -4.20 -8.07 -16.57
CA GLY A 89 -4.07 -7.00 -15.58
C GLY A 89 -4.50 -7.43 -14.18
N ARG A 90 -4.35 -8.71 -13.83
CA ARG A 90 -4.65 -9.22 -12.49
C ARG A 90 -3.37 -9.46 -11.70
N VAL A 91 -3.48 -9.35 -10.37
CA VAL A 91 -2.45 -9.76 -9.42
C VAL A 91 -3.05 -10.77 -8.46
N LEU A 92 -2.29 -11.81 -8.11
CA LEU A 92 -2.66 -12.82 -7.13
C LEU A 92 -2.09 -12.43 -5.77
N LEU A 93 -2.94 -12.18 -4.77
CA LEU A 93 -2.46 -11.81 -3.44
C LEU A 93 -2.19 -13.06 -2.59
N PRO A 94 -0.99 -13.20 -1.99
CA PRO A 94 -0.66 -14.27 -1.06
C PRO A 94 -1.68 -14.37 0.07
N LEU A 95 -1.98 -15.60 0.51
CA LEU A 95 -3.00 -15.84 1.53
C LEU A 95 -2.64 -15.14 2.83
N GLU A 96 -1.39 -15.23 3.24
CA GLU A 96 -0.85 -14.69 4.49
C GLU A 96 -1.02 -13.16 4.54
N LEU A 97 -0.83 -12.48 3.41
CA LEU A 97 -1.02 -11.04 3.29
C LEU A 97 -2.49 -10.65 3.29
N ARG A 98 -3.35 -11.45 2.65
CA ARG A 98 -4.81 -11.24 2.71
C ARG A 98 -5.32 -11.40 4.14
N GLU A 99 -4.87 -12.42 4.85
CA GLU A 99 -5.22 -12.66 6.25
C GLU A 99 -4.76 -11.50 7.15
N PHE A 100 -3.52 -11.03 6.99
CA PHE A 100 -3.01 -9.88 7.73
C PHE A 100 -3.88 -8.63 7.51
N ALA A 101 -4.20 -8.32 6.26
CA ALA A 101 -4.99 -7.15 5.91
C ALA A 101 -6.50 -7.33 6.13
N GLY A 102 -6.95 -8.51 6.58
CA GLY A 102 -8.37 -8.84 6.73
C GLY A 102 -9.14 -8.76 5.41
N LEU A 103 -8.48 -8.96 4.27
CA LEU A 103 -9.07 -8.78 2.94
C LEU A 103 -10.08 -9.89 2.64
N GLY A 104 -11.36 -9.50 2.62
CA GLY A 104 -12.45 -10.33 2.09
C GLY A 104 -12.65 -10.13 0.58
N ARG A 105 -13.92 -10.15 0.16
CA ARG A 105 -14.31 -9.98 -1.26
C ARG A 105 -14.20 -8.54 -1.75
N HIS A 106 -14.42 -7.56 -0.87
CA HIS A 106 -14.49 -6.15 -1.22
C HIS A 106 -13.30 -5.41 -0.65
N GLY A 107 -12.59 -4.67 -1.51
CA GLY A 107 -11.42 -3.91 -1.12
C GLY A 107 -11.44 -2.47 -1.61
N MET A 108 -10.62 -1.64 -0.99
CA MET A 108 -10.39 -0.26 -1.37
C MET A 108 -8.93 -0.11 -1.79
N LEU A 109 -8.72 0.23 -3.07
CA LEU A 109 -7.42 0.55 -3.63
C LEU A 109 -7.23 2.07 -3.64
N ILE A 110 -6.26 2.55 -2.86
CA ILE A 110 -5.95 3.97 -2.67
C ILE A 110 -4.60 4.27 -3.31
N GLY A 111 -4.56 5.13 -4.31
CA GLY A 111 -3.30 5.59 -4.90
C GLY A 111 -2.65 6.68 -4.04
N GLN A 112 -1.40 6.44 -3.61
CA GLN A 112 -0.65 7.31 -2.71
C GLN A 112 0.72 7.66 -3.32
N GLY A 113 0.71 8.35 -4.45
CA GLY A 113 1.91 8.85 -5.10
C GLY A 113 2.64 7.75 -5.87
N ASN A 114 3.58 7.08 -5.23
CA ASN A 114 4.44 6.05 -5.84
C ASN A 114 4.02 4.61 -5.53
N ARG A 115 2.97 4.43 -4.71
CA ARG A 115 2.43 3.13 -4.34
C ARG A 115 0.91 3.15 -4.32
N PHE A 116 0.33 1.98 -4.12
CA PHE A 116 -1.04 1.81 -3.69
C PHE A 116 -1.10 1.32 -2.25
N GLU A 117 -2.17 1.66 -1.57
CA GLU A 117 -2.63 0.96 -0.40
C GLU A 117 -3.86 0.13 -0.79
N LEU A 118 -3.92 -1.10 -0.31
CA LEU A 118 -5.03 -1.99 -0.50
C LEU A 118 -5.59 -2.38 0.87
N TRP A 119 -6.84 -2.00 1.08
CA TRP A 119 -7.57 -2.18 2.33
C TRP A 119 -8.76 -3.10 2.12
N ASP A 120 -9.15 -3.79 3.20
CA ASP A 120 -10.54 -4.24 3.33
C ASP A 120 -11.49 -3.02 3.31
N GLU A 121 -12.63 -3.14 2.62
CA GLU A 121 -13.56 -2.01 2.47
C GLU A 121 -14.15 -1.56 3.82
N GLY A 122 -14.50 -2.51 4.71
CA GLY A 122 -15.05 -2.19 6.03
C GLY A 122 -14.03 -1.44 6.88
N ARG A 123 -12.80 -2.00 6.98
CA ARG A 123 -11.69 -1.39 7.71
C ARG A 123 -11.34 0.00 7.20
N TRP A 124 -11.31 0.20 5.89
CA TRP A 124 -11.08 1.52 5.30
C TRP A 124 -12.16 2.52 5.72
N ASN A 125 -13.44 2.12 5.66
CA ASN A 125 -14.54 3.01 6.03
C ASN A 125 -14.49 3.41 7.52
N GLU A 126 -14.17 2.46 8.41
CA GLU A 126 -13.96 2.72 9.83
C GLU A 126 -12.80 3.71 10.06
N ARG A 127 -11.64 3.43 9.47
CA ARG A 127 -10.44 4.28 9.61
C ARG A 127 -10.67 5.69 9.05
N ARG A 128 -11.26 5.80 7.86
CA ARG A 128 -11.62 7.08 7.26
C ARG A 128 -12.57 7.88 8.15
N THR A 129 -13.57 7.22 8.73
CA THR A 129 -14.52 7.88 9.64
C THR A 129 -13.81 8.40 10.89
N ALA A 130 -12.92 7.58 11.48
CA ALA A 130 -12.12 7.99 12.62
C ALA A 130 -11.18 9.18 12.30
N TRP A 131 -10.51 9.16 11.14
CA TRP A 131 -9.67 10.28 10.70
C TRP A 131 -10.46 11.57 10.49
N LEU A 132 -11.68 11.50 9.96
CA LEU A 132 -12.54 12.68 9.78
C LEU A 132 -13.12 13.20 11.09
N ALA A 133 -13.33 12.32 12.08
CA ALA A 133 -13.84 12.69 13.40
C ALA A 133 -12.74 13.31 14.30
N ASN A 134 -11.49 12.89 14.11
CA ASN A 134 -10.34 13.47 14.79
C ASN A 134 -10.05 14.86 14.19
N GLN A 135 -10.55 15.91 14.84
CA GLN A 135 -10.04 17.27 14.61
C GLN A 135 -8.68 17.37 15.29
N GLU A 136 -7.60 17.18 14.55
CA GLU A 136 -6.27 17.57 15.04
C GLU A 136 -6.30 19.08 15.32
N SER A 137 -5.81 19.49 16.49
CA SER A 137 -5.67 20.91 16.78
C SER A 137 -4.63 21.49 15.82
N PRO A 138 -4.78 22.74 15.32
CA PRO A 138 -3.81 23.35 14.40
C PRO A 138 -2.36 23.33 14.90
N THR A 139 -2.16 23.21 16.22
CA THR A 139 -0.86 23.08 16.90
C THR A 139 -0.20 21.72 16.79
N ASP A 140 -0.90 20.68 16.32
CA ASP A 140 -0.38 19.32 16.17
C ASP A 140 0.04 18.99 14.73
N LEU A 141 -0.12 19.94 13.80
CA LEU A 141 0.27 19.75 12.41
C LEU A 141 1.81 19.73 12.29
N PRO A 142 2.40 18.73 11.60
CA PRO A 142 3.81 18.77 11.24
C PRO A 142 4.16 20.07 10.52
N SER A 143 5.33 20.65 10.81
CA SER A 143 5.77 21.92 10.23
C SER A 143 5.87 21.88 8.70
N GLU A 144 6.03 20.69 8.12
CA GLU A 144 5.99 20.48 6.68
C GLU A 144 4.63 20.79 6.06
N LEU A 145 3.53 20.63 6.81
CA LEU A 145 2.18 20.95 6.35
C LEU A 145 1.89 22.46 6.34
N GLU A 146 2.58 23.26 7.16
CA GLU A 146 2.45 24.73 7.14
C GLU A 146 2.84 25.30 5.77
N SER A 147 3.75 24.63 5.06
CA SER A 147 4.18 25.01 3.71
C SER A 147 3.16 24.68 2.61
N LEU A 148 2.18 23.83 2.91
CA LEU A 148 1.12 23.44 2.00
C LEU A 148 -0.11 24.30 2.31
N SER A 149 -0.46 25.24 1.42
CA SER A 149 -1.76 25.91 1.50
C SER A 149 -2.87 24.89 1.20
N LEU A 150 -3.38 24.25 2.26
CA LEU A 150 -4.48 23.27 2.24
C LEU A 150 -5.79 23.90 2.69
#